data_AF-F6GDL1-F1
#
_entry.id   AF-F6GDL1-F1
#
_cell.length_a   1.000
_cell.length_b   1.000
_cell.length_c   1.000
_cell.angle_alpha   90.00
_cell.angle_beta   90.00
_cell.angle_gamma   90.00
#
_symmetry.space_group_name_H-M   'P 1'
#
loop_
_entity.id
_entity.type
_entity.pdbx_description
1 polymer ?
#
loop_
_entity_poly.entity_id
_entity_poly.type
_entity_poly.pdbx_seq_one_letter_code
_entity_poly.pdbx_strand_id
1 'polypeptide(L)'
;MKLFRFLKKKLNELDNIPKEKPTEKITERTTAETEPKAEIKTENIDRTNWTGENFEFLISGVDEIPNEEYDRIMTPNSFDWKKIFKDDWPFYVVGEDEFSFSWEMPGIQFTFNKEVKYEKAKKIADEIIENINSIGQKAELIILEKSKIYRFE
;
A
#
# COMPACT_ATOMS: atom_id res chain seq x y z
N MET A 1 23.74 10.31 0.88
CA MET A 1 23.16 10.88 2.12
C MET A 1 22.65 12.32 1.93
N LYS A 2 21.55 12.53 1.18
CA LYS A 2 20.95 13.88 1.01
C LYS A 2 19.48 13.97 1.42
N LEU A 3 18.75 12.84 1.51
CA LEU A 3 17.33 12.83 1.87
C LEU A 3 17.07 13.17 3.35
N PHE A 4 17.94 12.70 4.26
CA PHE A 4 17.86 13.02 5.70
C PHE A 4 17.97 14.52 6.02
N ARG A 5 18.55 15.35 5.14
CA ARG A 5 18.64 16.80 5.36
C ARG A 5 17.33 17.53 5.04
N PHE A 6 16.52 17.00 4.11
CA PHE A 6 15.28 17.67 3.70
C PHE A 6 14.18 17.51 4.76
N LEU A 7 14.05 16.32 5.34
CA LEU A 7 13.12 16.04 6.45
C LEU A 7 13.50 16.81 7.73
N LYS A 8 14.79 16.89 8.07
CA LYS A 8 15.24 17.62 9.27
C LYS A 8 15.01 19.15 9.16
N LYS A 9 15.05 19.70 7.94
CA LYS A 9 14.79 21.13 7.70
C LYS A 9 13.32 21.49 7.88
N LYS A 10 12.39 20.61 7.47
CA LYS A 10 10.95 20.80 7.69
C LYS A 10 10.52 20.66 9.15
N LEU A 11 11.17 19.81 9.94
CA LEU A 11 10.88 19.71 11.38
C LEU A 11 11.29 20.97 12.16
N ASN A 12 12.45 21.58 11.84
CA ASN A 12 12.88 22.82 12.51
C ASN A 12 12.07 24.07 12.13
N GLU A 13 11.29 24.03 11.05
CA GLU A 13 10.39 25.14 10.66
C GLU A 13 9.05 25.13 11.43
N LEU A 14 8.71 24.03 12.12
CA LEU A 14 7.47 23.91 12.91
C LEU A 14 7.61 24.38 14.37
N ASP A 15 8.82 24.66 14.86
CA ASP A 15 9.08 25.08 16.25
C ASP A 15 8.95 26.60 16.49
N ASN A 16 8.56 27.39 15.48
CA ASN A 16 8.42 28.86 15.59
C ASN A 16 6.95 29.34 15.47
N ILE A 17 6.04 28.73 16.24
CA ILE A 17 4.69 29.29 16.43
C ILE A 17 4.66 30.04 17.78
N PRO A 18 4.20 31.32 17.83
CA PRO A 18 4.15 32.09 19.07
C PRO A 18 3.21 31.44 20.09
N LYS A 19 3.64 31.37 21.36
CA LYS A 19 2.80 31.00 22.49
C LYS A 19 1.76 32.09 22.75
N GLU A 20 0.50 31.85 22.38
CA GLU A 20 -0.63 32.62 22.89
C GLU A 20 -1.22 32.00 24.16
N LYS A 21 -1.72 32.88 25.05
CA LYS A 21 -2.09 32.65 26.45
C LYS A 21 -3.45 31.94 26.62
N PRO A 22 -3.72 31.35 27.80
CA PRO A 22 -4.89 30.49 28.02
C PRO A 22 -6.13 31.29 28.44
N THR A 23 -7.30 31.06 27.83
CA THR A 23 -8.59 31.42 28.43
C THR A 23 -9.70 30.44 28.05
N GLU A 24 -10.30 29.87 29.11
CA GLU A 24 -11.67 29.40 29.34
C GLU A 24 -12.30 28.20 28.60
N LYS A 25 -12.50 27.15 29.43
CA LYS A 25 -13.59 26.16 29.45
C LYS A 25 -14.75 26.44 28.50
N ILE A 26 -14.97 25.54 27.54
CA ILE A 26 -16.32 25.19 27.08
C ILE A 26 -16.45 23.66 26.98
N THR A 27 -17.49 23.20 27.66
CA THR A 27 -18.06 21.90 27.95
C THR A 27 -18.03 20.84 26.84
N GLU A 28 -17.70 19.62 27.27
CA GLU A 28 -17.80 18.35 26.56
C GLU A 28 -19.15 18.15 25.85
N ARG A 29 -19.10 17.83 24.56
CA ARG A 29 -20.10 17.02 23.86
C ARG A 29 -19.37 16.05 22.93
N THR A 30 -19.01 14.91 23.49
CA THR A 30 -18.51 13.75 22.74
C THR A 30 -19.68 13.15 21.96
N THR A 31 -19.75 13.46 20.68
CA THR A 31 -20.55 12.68 19.72
C THR A 31 -19.54 11.86 18.94
N ALA A 32 -19.41 10.58 19.30
CA ALA A 32 -18.61 9.63 18.55
C ALA A 32 -19.31 9.36 17.23
N GLU A 33 -18.93 10.08 16.18
CA GLU A 33 -19.28 9.71 14.81
C GLU A 33 -18.47 8.45 14.48
N THR A 34 -19.15 7.32 14.56
CA THR A 34 -18.64 6.03 14.10
C THR A 34 -18.61 6.11 12.58
N GLU A 35 -17.42 6.16 12.00
CA GLU A 35 -17.25 6.03 10.56
C GLU A 35 -17.98 4.76 10.08
N PRO A 36 -18.76 4.84 9.00
CA PRO A 36 -19.47 3.67 8.50
C PRO A 36 -18.43 2.69 7.96
N LYS A 37 -18.22 1.61 8.71
CA LYS A 37 -17.47 0.44 8.27
C LYS A 37 -18.19 -0.09 7.02
N ALA A 38 -17.67 0.24 5.84
CA ALA A 38 -18.22 -0.23 4.58
C ALA A 38 -18.17 -1.76 4.60
N GLU A 39 -19.34 -2.40 4.75
CA GLU A 39 -19.48 -3.84 4.57
C GLU A 39 -19.20 -4.15 3.10
N ILE A 40 -17.97 -4.59 2.82
CA ILE A 40 -17.60 -5.11 1.51
C ILE A 40 -18.36 -6.44 1.35
N LYS A 41 -19.53 -6.39 0.71
CA LYS A 41 -20.24 -7.58 0.27
C LYS A 41 -19.35 -8.32 -0.71
N THR A 42 -18.82 -9.46 -0.28
CA THR A 42 -18.11 -10.40 -1.16
C THR A 42 -19.11 -11.07 -2.08
N GLU A 43 -19.42 -10.40 -3.19
CA GLU A 43 -20.08 -11.04 -4.33
C GLU A 43 -19.19 -12.19 -4.84
N ASN A 44 -19.79 -13.35 -5.09
CA ASN A 44 -19.09 -14.50 -5.66
C ASN A 44 -18.87 -14.25 -7.16
N ILE A 45 -17.82 -13.49 -7.46
CA ILE A 45 -17.44 -13.09 -8.81
C ILE A 45 -16.50 -14.16 -9.39
N ASP A 46 -16.84 -14.69 -10.56
CA ASP A 46 -15.94 -15.55 -11.32
C ASP A 46 -14.75 -14.74 -11.87
N ARG A 47 -13.54 -15.12 -11.43
CA ARG A 47 -12.27 -14.46 -11.79
C ARG A 47 -11.35 -15.35 -12.63
N THR A 48 -11.80 -16.52 -13.08
CA THR A 48 -10.95 -17.49 -13.80
C THR A 48 -10.32 -16.91 -15.07
N ASN A 49 -11.01 -15.99 -15.75
CA ASN A 49 -10.52 -15.35 -16.98
C ASN A 49 -9.95 -13.94 -16.78
N TRP A 50 -9.82 -13.48 -15.53
CA TRP A 50 -9.38 -12.11 -15.28
C TRP A 50 -7.90 -11.94 -15.60
N THR A 51 -7.61 -10.81 -16.24
CA THR A 51 -6.24 -10.34 -16.45
C THR A 51 -6.01 -8.99 -15.78
N GLY A 52 -4.79 -8.46 -15.83
CA GLY A 52 -4.47 -7.14 -15.28
C GLY A 52 -5.28 -5.98 -15.88
N GLU A 53 -6.09 -6.20 -16.93
CA GLU A 53 -7.08 -5.23 -17.39
C GLU A 53 -8.30 -5.09 -16.47
N ASN A 54 -8.58 -6.10 -15.66
CA ASN A 54 -9.82 -6.17 -14.87
C ASN A 54 -9.64 -5.75 -13.41
N PHE A 55 -8.41 -5.82 -12.87
CA PHE A 55 -8.18 -5.63 -11.44
C PHE A 55 -6.88 -4.89 -11.12
N GLU A 56 -6.84 -4.37 -9.90
CA GLU A 56 -5.64 -3.96 -9.17
C GLU A 56 -5.69 -4.57 -7.78
N PHE A 57 -4.52 -4.68 -7.14
CA PHE A 57 -4.44 -5.11 -5.74
C PHE A 57 -3.88 -4.00 -4.87
N LEU A 58 -4.44 -3.90 -3.68
CA LEU A 58 -3.91 -3.11 -2.59
C LEU A 58 -3.71 -4.05 -1.40
N ILE A 59 -2.48 -4.19 -0.92
CA ILE A 59 -2.22 -4.81 0.37
C ILE A 59 -2.33 -3.69 1.41
N SER A 60 -3.34 -3.76 2.27
CA SER A 60 -3.58 -2.82 3.36
C SER A 60 -3.09 -3.38 4.70
N GLY A 61 -3.12 -2.57 5.77
CA GLY A 61 -2.65 -3.01 7.09
C GLY A 61 -1.12 -3.14 7.18
N VAL A 62 -0.43 -2.38 6.33
CA VAL A 62 1.04 -2.34 6.24
C VAL A 62 1.53 -1.04 6.87
N ASP A 63 2.28 -1.16 7.96
CA ASP A 63 2.98 -0.04 8.60
C ASP A 63 4.38 0.13 7.96
N GLU A 64 5.29 0.82 8.64
CA GLU A 64 6.67 1.01 8.16
C GLU A 64 7.41 -0.34 8.04
N ILE A 65 7.93 -0.62 6.85
CA ILE A 65 8.76 -1.80 6.58
C ILE A 65 10.23 -1.43 6.81
N PRO A 66 10.97 -2.15 7.68
CA PRO A 66 12.39 -1.88 7.91
C PRO A 66 13.21 -2.02 6.63
N ASN A 67 14.08 -1.04 6.36
CA ASN A 67 14.92 -1.02 5.15
C ASN A 67 15.77 -2.29 4.95
N GLU A 68 16.21 -2.90 6.05
CA GLU A 68 17.07 -4.09 6.04
C GLU A 68 16.33 -5.35 5.54
N GLU A 69 15.02 -5.41 5.76
CA GLU A 69 14.17 -6.55 5.36
C GLU A 69 13.28 -6.23 4.16
N TYR A 70 13.32 -5.00 3.66
CA TYR A 70 12.40 -4.49 2.65
C TYR A 70 12.35 -5.38 1.41
N ASP A 71 13.50 -5.74 0.83
CA ASP A 71 13.52 -6.61 -0.34
C ASP A 71 12.93 -8.00 -0.05
N ARG A 72 13.31 -8.60 1.10
CA ARG A 72 12.79 -9.91 1.52
C ARG A 72 11.27 -9.89 1.69
N ILE A 73 10.74 -8.82 2.28
CA ILE A 73 9.31 -8.69 2.56
C ILE A 73 8.52 -8.47 1.28
N MET A 74 9.04 -7.60 0.41
CA MET A 74 8.33 -7.13 -0.77
C MET A 74 8.40 -8.10 -1.96
N THR A 75 9.25 -9.13 -1.92
CA THR A 75 9.38 -10.09 -3.03
C THR A 75 8.82 -11.46 -2.67
N PRO A 76 8.11 -12.13 -3.61
CA PRO A 76 7.65 -13.50 -3.38
C PRO A 76 8.84 -14.47 -3.36
N ASN A 77 8.67 -15.57 -2.64
CA ASN A 77 9.67 -16.63 -2.55
C ASN A 77 9.54 -17.64 -3.71
N SER A 78 8.35 -17.76 -4.30
CA SER A 78 8.10 -18.78 -5.32
C SER A 78 8.39 -18.37 -6.76
N PHE A 79 8.91 -17.16 -6.98
CA PHE A 79 9.20 -16.64 -8.30
C PHE A 79 10.53 -15.88 -8.33
N ASP A 80 11.25 -16.01 -9.45
CA ASP A 80 12.44 -15.19 -9.70
C ASP A 80 12.08 -13.72 -9.80
N TRP A 81 12.95 -12.84 -9.31
CA TRP A 81 12.71 -11.40 -9.38
C TRP A 81 13.99 -10.61 -9.62
N LYS A 82 13.82 -9.40 -10.15
CA LYS A 82 14.88 -8.41 -10.30
C LYS A 82 14.40 -7.06 -9.78
N LYS A 83 15.29 -6.36 -9.09
CA LYS A 83 15.08 -4.98 -8.66
C LYS A 83 15.65 -4.04 -9.72
N ILE A 84 14.84 -3.12 -10.19
CA ILE A 84 15.22 -2.04 -11.10
C ILE A 84 14.97 -0.70 -10.41
N PHE A 85 15.73 0.33 -10.77
CA PHE A 85 15.54 1.67 -10.23
C PHE A 85 15.03 2.60 -11.34
N LYS A 86 13.95 3.33 -11.08
CA LYS A 86 13.45 4.41 -11.95
C LYS A 86 13.30 5.66 -11.08
N ASP A 87 13.93 6.75 -11.47
CA ASP A 87 13.92 8.03 -10.70
C ASP A 87 14.28 7.85 -9.21
N ASP A 88 15.32 7.06 -8.93
CA ASP A 88 15.77 6.67 -7.58
C ASP A 88 14.77 5.82 -6.76
N TRP A 89 13.66 5.39 -7.35
CA TRP A 89 12.68 4.51 -6.72
C TRP A 89 12.90 3.04 -7.07
N PRO A 90 12.83 2.11 -6.08
CA PRO A 90 12.95 0.68 -6.33
C PRO A 90 11.65 0.12 -6.90
N PHE A 91 11.77 -0.64 -8.00
CA PHE A 91 10.71 -1.42 -8.62
C PHE A 91 11.12 -2.88 -8.70
N TYR A 92 10.19 -3.80 -8.49
CA TYR A 92 10.44 -5.23 -8.56
C TYR A 92 9.69 -5.83 -9.73
N VAL A 93 10.43 -6.46 -10.63
CA VAL A 93 9.90 -7.24 -11.74
C VAL A 93 10.03 -8.70 -11.39
N VAL A 94 8.95 -9.47 -11.40
CA VAL A 94 8.98 -10.88 -10.99
C VAL A 94 8.54 -11.80 -12.14
N GLY A 95 9.40 -12.77 -12.44
CA GLY A 95 9.33 -13.62 -13.62
C GLY A 95 9.60 -12.83 -14.91
N GLU A 96 8.96 -13.27 -15.99
CA GLU A 96 9.03 -12.63 -17.31
C GLU A 96 7.95 -11.56 -17.51
N ASP A 97 6.97 -11.48 -16.59
CA ASP A 97 5.89 -10.52 -16.66
C ASP A 97 6.32 -9.21 -15.99
N GLU A 98 6.23 -8.11 -16.74
CA GLU A 98 6.41 -6.78 -16.15
C GLU A 98 5.23 -6.48 -15.22
N PHE A 99 5.50 -6.49 -13.93
CA PHE A 99 4.66 -5.80 -12.96
C PHE A 99 5.52 -4.91 -12.09
N SER A 100 4.84 -3.98 -11.43
CA SER A 100 5.44 -3.03 -10.51
C SER A 100 4.52 -2.87 -9.32
N PHE A 101 5.08 -2.85 -8.13
CA PHE A 101 4.38 -2.41 -6.94
C PHE A 101 5.21 -1.34 -6.23
N SER A 102 4.52 -0.40 -5.60
CA SER A 102 5.11 0.64 -4.75
C SER A 102 4.44 0.59 -3.39
N TRP A 103 5.21 0.87 -2.34
CA TRP A 103 4.64 1.18 -1.04
C TRP A 103 4.28 2.66 -1.04
N GLU A 104 3.00 2.94 -0.86
CA GLU A 104 2.41 4.27 -0.79
C GLU A 104 1.29 4.22 0.24
N MET A 105 1.26 5.11 1.22
CA MET A 105 0.15 5.18 2.17
C MET A 105 -1.19 5.21 1.41
N PRO A 106 -2.12 4.26 1.64
CA PRO A 106 -2.32 3.46 2.85
C PRO A 106 -1.72 2.03 2.86
N GLY A 107 -0.88 1.63 1.90
CA GLY A 107 -0.33 0.29 1.85
C GLY A 107 0.59 0.01 0.65
N ILE A 108 0.48 -1.19 0.05
CA ILE A 108 1.25 -1.57 -1.13
C ILE A 108 0.31 -1.73 -2.30
N GLN A 109 0.44 -0.87 -3.31
CA GLN A 109 -0.37 -0.95 -4.52
C GLN A 109 0.37 -1.72 -5.61
N PHE A 110 -0.33 -2.67 -6.22
CA PHE A 110 0.18 -3.46 -7.33
C PHE A 110 -0.40 -2.94 -8.63
N THR A 111 0.49 -2.59 -9.56
CA THR A 111 0.16 -2.28 -10.94
C THR A 111 0.66 -3.40 -11.83
N PHE A 112 -0.28 -4.02 -12.54
CA PHE A 112 -0.01 -5.14 -13.41
C PHE A 112 -0.01 -4.74 -14.88
N ASN A 113 0.81 -5.42 -15.69
CA ASN A 113 0.58 -5.43 -17.13
C ASN A 113 -0.80 -6.02 -17.44
N LYS A 114 -1.33 -5.69 -18.62
CA LYS A 114 -2.66 -6.11 -19.06
C LYS A 114 -2.82 -7.62 -19.18
N GLU A 115 -1.71 -8.33 -19.35
CA GLU A 115 -1.68 -9.76 -19.65
C GLU A 115 -1.56 -10.65 -18.41
N VAL A 116 -1.16 -10.11 -17.25
CA VAL A 116 -1.00 -10.92 -16.03
C VAL A 116 -2.29 -11.66 -15.73
N LYS A 117 -2.20 -12.95 -15.41
CA LYS A 117 -3.35 -13.73 -14.93
C LYS A 117 -3.63 -13.43 -13.47
N TYR A 118 -4.91 -13.33 -13.12
CA TYR A 118 -5.36 -13.12 -11.75
C TYR A 118 -4.76 -14.13 -10.76
N GLU A 119 -4.73 -15.42 -11.11
CA GLU A 119 -4.19 -16.47 -10.22
C GLU A 119 -2.70 -16.25 -9.89
N LYS A 120 -1.90 -15.88 -10.89
CA LYS A 120 -0.48 -15.57 -10.70
C LYS A 120 -0.31 -14.35 -9.81
N ALA A 121 -1.02 -13.26 -10.14
CA ALA A 121 -0.97 -12.04 -9.35
C ALA A 121 -1.39 -12.30 -7.89
N LYS A 122 -2.45 -13.09 -7.68
CA LYS A 122 -2.99 -13.38 -6.36
C LYS A 122 -1.96 -14.17 -5.54
N LYS A 123 -1.32 -15.17 -6.13
CA LYS A 123 -0.27 -15.95 -5.47
C LYS A 123 0.89 -15.06 -4.99
N ILE A 124 1.32 -14.12 -5.83
CA ILE A 124 2.37 -13.15 -5.47
C ILE A 124 1.92 -12.28 -4.29
N ALA A 125 0.70 -11.75 -4.34
CA ALA A 125 0.17 -10.91 -3.28
C ALA A 125 0.00 -11.68 -1.96
N ASP A 126 -0.48 -12.94 -2.02
CA ASP A 126 -0.63 -13.81 -0.86
C ASP A 126 0.74 -14.06 -0.19
N GLU A 127 1.80 -14.33 -0.95
CA GLU A 127 3.16 -14.52 -0.41
C GLU A 127 3.72 -13.26 0.24
N ILE A 128 3.49 -12.09 -0.37
CA ILE A 128 3.92 -10.82 0.22
C ILE A 128 3.15 -10.53 1.51
N ILE A 129 1.86 -10.85 1.57
CA ILE A 129 1.06 -10.77 2.79
C ILE A 129 1.60 -11.70 3.88
N GLU A 130 1.94 -12.94 3.54
CA GLU A 130 2.56 -13.87 4.48
C GLU A 130 3.89 -13.31 5.02
N ASN A 131 4.72 -12.74 4.15
CA ASN A 131 5.98 -12.10 4.54
C ASN A 131 5.74 -10.92 5.50
N ILE A 132 4.77 -10.05 5.23
CA ILE A 132 4.43 -8.90 6.07
C ILE A 132 3.85 -9.36 7.41
N ASN A 133 2.99 -10.37 7.40
CA ASN A 133 2.43 -10.93 8.62
C ASN A 133 3.50 -11.64 9.47
N SER A 134 4.56 -12.17 8.86
CA SER A 134 5.68 -12.80 9.58
C SER A 134 6.46 -11.82 10.46
N ILE A 135 6.42 -10.50 10.16
CA ILE A 135 7.03 -9.45 10.98
C ILE A 135 6.05 -8.83 12.01
N GLY A 136 4.89 -9.45 12.22
CA GLY A 136 3.92 -9.08 13.24
C GLY A 136 2.87 -8.04 12.81
N GLN A 137 2.83 -7.69 11.52
CA GLN A 137 1.79 -6.81 10.97
C GLN A 137 0.52 -7.61 10.62
N LYS A 138 -0.54 -6.92 10.20
CA LYS A 138 -1.86 -7.50 9.86
C LYS A 138 -2.25 -7.10 8.45
N ALA A 139 -1.45 -7.54 7.49
CA ALA A 139 -1.67 -7.28 6.09
C ALA A 139 -2.89 -8.03 5.55
N GLU A 140 -3.68 -7.34 4.74
CA GLU A 140 -4.88 -7.87 4.09
C GLU A 140 -4.93 -7.50 2.60
N LEU A 141 -5.37 -8.42 1.75
CA LEU A 141 -5.54 -8.18 0.33
C LEU A 141 -6.90 -7.53 0.04
N ILE A 142 -6.87 -6.34 -0.54
CA ILE A 142 -8.03 -5.68 -1.14
C ILE A 142 -7.92 -5.83 -2.65
N ILE A 143 -8.98 -6.39 -3.25
CA ILE A 143 -9.09 -6.54 -4.71
C ILE A 143 -9.95 -5.41 -5.24
N LEU A 144 -9.35 -4.57 -6.09
CA LEU A 144 -10.02 -3.43 -6.70
C LEU A 144 -10.42 -3.80 -8.13
N GLU A 145 -11.71 -3.88 -8.39
CA GLU A 145 -12.22 -4.12 -9.74
C GLU A 145 -12.15 -2.83 -10.55
N LYS A 146 -11.37 -2.80 -11.63
CA LYS A 146 -11.17 -1.59 -12.44
C LYS A 146 -12.47 -1.02 -12.99
N SER A 147 -13.46 -1.86 -13.26
CA SER A 147 -14.81 -1.46 -13.70
C SER A 147 -15.62 -0.72 -12.64
N LYS A 148 -15.27 -0.88 -11.36
CA LYS A 148 -15.96 -0.27 -10.21
C LYS A 148 -15.17 0.93 -9.65
N ILE A 149 -13.94 1.17 -10.11
CA ILE A 149 -13.15 2.34 -9.73
C ILE A 149 -13.63 3.54 -10.55
N TYR A 150 -14.25 4.51 -9.88
CA TYR A 150 -14.53 5.81 -10.47
C TYR A 150 -13.21 6.52 -10.78
N ARG A 151 -12.98 6.85 -12.06
CA ARG A 151 -11.85 7.69 -12.49
C ARG A 151 -12.37 9.10 -12.72
N PHE A 152 -11.73 10.07 -12.06
CA PHE A 152 -11.94 11.48 -12.39
C PHE A 152 -11.00 11.81 -13.55
N GLU A 153 -11.57 12.05 -14.73
CA GLU A 153 -10.85 12.58 -15.90
C GLU A 153 -10.56 14.07 -15.74
#